data_AF-A0A839DZ02-F1
#
_entry.id   AF-A0A839DZ02-F1
#
_cell.length_a   1.000
_cell.length_b   1.000
_cell.length_c   1.000
_cell.angle_alpha   90.00
_cell.angle_beta   90.00
_cell.angle_gamma   90.00
#
_symmetry.space_group_name_H-M   'P 1'
#
loop_
_entity.id
_entity.type
_entity.pdbx_description
1 polymer ?
#
loop_
_entity_poly.entity_id
_entity_poly.type
_entity_poly.pdbx_seq_one_letter_code
_entity_poly.pdbx_strand_id
1 'polypeptide(L)'
;MRLLLNVVWLVLSGFWMAVGYVVAGLVLCVTVLGIPFGIASFRMANFALWPFGRRLVDEDGAGAFSAIGNVLWVVLAGWWLALGHIFTGVAMCVTIIGIPLGIASFKLVPVSLFPLGKRIVDTDEANATVPRG
;
A
#
# COMPACT_ATOMS: atom_id res chain seq x y z
N MET A 1 1.70 2.39 21.05
CA MET A 1 1.96 1.12 20.32
C MET A 1 2.21 1.33 18.82
N ARG A 2 1.46 2.22 18.12
CA ARG A 2 1.62 2.49 16.69
C ARG A 2 3.07 2.85 16.29
N LEU A 3 3.76 3.70 17.06
CA LEU A 3 5.12 4.16 16.74
C LEU A 3 6.17 3.04 16.77
N LEU A 4 6.17 2.20 17.82
CA LEU A 4 7.06 1.04 17.93
C LEU A 4 6.89 0.06 16.75
N LEU A 5 5.64 -0.28 16.39
CA LEU A 5 5.37 -1.18 15.27
C LEU A 5 5.84 -0.59 13.94
N ASN A 6 5.66 0.72 13.72
CA ASN A 6 6.16 1.39 12.51
C ASN A 6 7.69 1.42 12.46
N VAL A 7 8.37 1.67 13.58
CA VAL A 7 9.84 1.66 13.62
C VAL A 7 10.40 0.27 13.30
N VAL A 8 9.85 -0.77 13.94
CA VAL A 8 10.26 -2.17 13.68
C VAL A 8 9.96 -2.55 12.24
N TRP A 9 8.79 -2.18 11.73
CA TRP A 9 8.42 -2.39 10.33
C TRP A 9 9.37 -1.70 9.36
N LEU A 10 9.69 -0.43 9.59
CA LEU A 10 10.55 0.36 8.71
C LEU A 10 11.93 -0.27 8.55
N VAL A 11 12.50 -0.76 9.66
CA VAL A 11 13.81 -1.43 9.66
C VAL A 11 13.76 -2.80 8.97
N LEU A 12 12.70 -3.58 9.17
CA LEU A 12 12.63 -4.96 8.68
C LEU A 12 12.09 -5.09 7.25
N SER A 13 11.22 -4.20 6.79
CA SER A 13 10.45 -4.39 5.54
C SER A 13 9.99 -3.07 4.89
N GLY A 14 9.46 -2.15 5.69
CA GLY A 14 8.79 -0.95 5.20
C GLY A 14 9.63 -0.06 4.30
N PHE A 15 10.92 0.08 4.60
CA PHE A 15 11.85 0.82 3.76
C PHE A 15 11.97 0.21 2.35
N TRP A 16 12.17 -1.11 2.27
CA TRP A 16 12.31 -1.82 1.00
C TRP A 16 11.03 -1.75 0.16
N MET A 17 9.87 -1.94 0.80
CA MET A 17 8.60 -1.82 0.11
C MET A 17 8.38 -0.41 -0.43
N ALA A 18 8.65 0.62 0.39
CA ALA A 18 8.52 2.00 -0.03
C ALA A 18 9.43 2.35 -1.20
N VAL A 19 10.69 1.89 -1.19
CA VAL A 19 11.60 2.02 -2.33
C VAL A 19 11.02 1.35 -3.57
N GLY A 20 10.45 0.15 -3.44
CA GLY A 20 9.76 -0.54 -4.54
C GLY A 20 8.66 0.31 -5.18
N TYR A 21 7.79 0.93 -4.36
CA TYR A 21 6.76 1.85 -4.87
C TYR A 21 7.36 3.12 -5.49
N VAL A 22 8.41 3.70 -4.90
CA VAL A 22 9.08 4.88 -5.48
C VAL A 22 9.68 4.54 -6.84
N VAL A 23 10.36 3.41 -6.98
CA VAL A 23 10.92 2.96 -8.25
C VAL A 23 9.80 2.70 -9.27
N ALA A 24 8.72 2.01 -8.88
CA ALA A 24 7.54 1.83 -9.73
C ALA A 24 6.99 3.18 -10.22
N GLY A 25 6.90 4.13 -9.29
CA GLY A 25 6.36 5.46 -9.57
C GLY A 25 7.25 6.25 -10.52
N LEU A 26 8.57 6.20 -10.34
CA LEU A 26 9.55 6.82 -11.22
C LEU A 26 9.47 6.22 -12.63
N VAL A 27 9.45 4.89 -12.75
CA VAL A 27 9.34 4.20 -14.05
C VAL A 27 8.04 4.59 -14.77
N LEU A 28 6.93 4.66 -14.05
CA LEU A 28 5.65 5.09 -14.63
C LEU A 28 5.67 6.58 -15.00
N CYS A 29 6.26 7.45 -14.18
CA CYS A 29 6.39 8.88 -14.48
C CYS A 29 7.25 9.19 -15.71
N VAL A 30 8.19 8.30 -16.08
CA VAL A 30 8.95 8.45 -17.34
C VAL A 30 8.02 8.40 -18.55
N THR A 31 6.92 7.64 -18.45
CA THR A 31 5.85 7.71 -19.45
C THR A 31 4.94 8.88 -19.10
N VAL A 32 4.76 9.85 -20.01
CA VAL A 32 3.86 11.01 -19.76
C VAL A 32 2.45 10.56 -19.39
N LEU A 33 1.99 9.43 -19.95
CA LEU A 33 0.71 8.80 -19.65
C LEU A 33 0.67 8.13 -18.25
N GLY A 34 1.83 7.75 -17.71
CA GLY A 34 1.98 7.07 -16.44
C GLY A 34 2.10 8.00 -15.23
N ILE A 35 2.24 9.31 -15.43
CA ILE A 35 2.30 10.32 -14.35
C ILE A 35 1.20 10.16 -13.28
N PRO A 36 -0.10 10.03 -13.60
CA PRO A 36 -1.14 9.83 -12.58
C PRO A 36 -0.94 8.54 -11.78
N PHE A 37 -0.44 7.48 -12.41
CA PHE A 37 -0.11 6.23 -11.75
C PHE A 37 1.14 6.36 -10.87
N GLY A 38 2.13 7.13 -11.30
CA GLY A 38 3.31 7.43 -10.51
C GLY A 38 2.97 8.19 -9.23
N ILE A 39 2.09 9.18 -9.30
CA ILE A 39 1.57 9.89 -8.12
C ILE A 39 0.86 8.92 -7.16
N ALA A 40 0.00 8.05 -7.67
CA ALA A 40 -0.65 7.02 -6.86
C ALA A 40 0.38 6.08 -6.21
N SER A 41 1.42 5.69 -6.94
CA SER A 41 2.53 4.88 -6.44
C SER A 41 3.28 5.56 -5.30
N PHE A 42 3.67 6.83 -5.44
CA PHE A 42 4.35 7.58 -4.39
C PHE A 42 3.49 7.74 -3.13
N ARG A 43 2.17 7.90 -3.30
CA ARG A 43 1.23 7.93 -2.18
C ARG A 43 1.21 6.58 -1.43
N MET A 44 1.23 5.46 -2.16
CA MET A 44 1.32 4.14 -1.56
C MET A 44 2.71 3.85 -0.97
N ALA A 45 3.79 4.42 -1.52
CA ALA A 45 5.11 4.38 -0.92
C ALA A 45 5.10 5.00 0.48
N ASN A 46 4.53 6.20 0.60
CA ASN A 46 4.38 6.87 1.89
C ASN A 46 3.49 6.05 2.84
N PHE A 47 2.43 5.42 2.35
CA PHE A 47 1.60 4.50 3.14
C PHE A 47 2.41 3.29 3.67
N ALA A 48 3.16 2.65 2.78
CA ALA A 48 3.98 1.48 3.07
C ALA A 48 5.14 1.78 4.03
N LEU A 49 5.66 3.01 4.09
CA LEU A 49 6.65 3.40 5.11
C LEU A 49 6.09 3.32 6.53
N TRP A 50 4.82 3.67 6.71
CA TRP A 50 4.21 3.86 8.04
C TRP A 50 2.77 3.34 8.12
N PRO A 51 2.53 2.04 7.90
CA PRO A 51 1.19 1.52 7.68
C PRO A 51 0.32 1.52 8.95
N PHE A 52 0.91 1.45 10.14
CA PHE A 52 0.11 1.31 11.37
C PHE A 52 -0.47 2.65 11.83
N GLY A 53 -1.77 2.66 12.11
CA GLY A 53 -2.53 3.86 12.47
C GLY A 53 -3.25 4.49 11.28
N ARG A 54 -3.00 4.03 10.05
CA ARG A 54 -3.67 4.52 8.85
C ARG A 54 -4.50 3.41 8.22
N ARG A 55 -5.63 3.78 7.61
CA ARG A 55 -6.47 2.87 6.83
C ARG A 55 -6.74 3.43 5.45
N LEU A 56 -6.96 2.53 4.50
CA LEU A 56 -7.48 2.88 3.19
C LEU A 56 -8.99 2.69 3.20
N VAL A 57 -9.69 3.75 2.84
CA VAL A 57 -11.14 3.75 2.62
C VAL A 57 -11.40 3.95 1.13
N ASP A 58 -12.49 3.39 0.64
CA ASP A 58 -12.98 3.68 -0.70
C ASP A 58 -13.36 5.16 -0.81
N GLU A 59 -12.94 5.79 -1.90
CA GLU A 59 -13.28 7.19 -2.17
C GLU A 59 -14.60 7.25 -2.92
N ASP A 60 -15.58 7.93 -2.32
CA ASP A 60 -16.90 8.13 -2.92
C ASP A 60 -16.76 8.84 -4.27
N GLY A 61 -17.27 8.20 -5.34
CA GLY A 61 -17.13 8.71 -6.71
C GLY A 61 -15.92 8.18 -7.48
N ALA A 62 -15.18 7.20 -6.95
CA ALA A 62 -14.22 6.41 -7.72
C ALA A 62 -14.94 5.56 -8.79
N GLY A 63 -15.37 6.21 -9.87
CA GLY A 63 -16.13 5.59 -10.95
C GLY A 63 -15.31 4.67 -11.85
N ALA A 64 -15.86 4.33 -13.02
CA ALA A 64 -15.27 3.39 -13.98
C ALA A 64 -13.81 3.67 -14.36
N PHE A 65 -13.39 4.94 -14.38
CA PHE A 65 -12.00 5.32 -14.65
C PHE A 65 -11.00 4.76 -13.63
N SER A 66 -11.37 4.66 -12.35
CA SER A 66 -10.52 4.05 -11.32
C SER A 66 -10.35 2.55 -11.55
N ALA A 67 -11.43 1.87 -11.94
CA ALA A 67 -11.40 0.44 -12.26
C ALA A 67 -10.50 0.17 -13.48
N ILE A 68 -10.66 0.94 -14.56
CA ILE A 68 -9.82 0.83 -15.77
C ILE A 68 -8.35 1.12 -15.43
N GLY A 69 -8.10 2.18 -14.66
CA GLY A 69 -6.76 2.49 -14.18
C GLY A 69 -6.16 1.34 -13.36
N ASN A 70 -6.93 0.74 -12.45
CA ASN A 70 -6.44 -0.37 -11.64
C ASN A 70 -6.08 -1.59 -12.50
N VAL A 71 -6.81 -1.87 -13.59
CA VAL A 71 -6.45 -2.93 -14.54
C VAL A 71 -5.10 -2.64 -15.20
N LEU A 72 -4.91 -1.42 -15.72
CA LEU A 72 -3.62 -1.02 -16.30
C LEU A 72 -2.50 -1.08 -15.26
N TRP A 73 -2.77 -0.62 -14.04
CA TRP A 73 -1.83 -0.63 -12.94
C TRP A 73 -1.39 -2.05 -12.58
N VAL A 74 -2.31 -3.01 -12.46
CA VAL A 74 -1.98 -4.41 -12.13
C VAL A 74 -1.01 -4.98 -13.17
N VAL A 75 -1.19 -4.68 -14.45
CA VAL A 75 -0.31 -5.15 -15.53
C VAL A 75 1.08 -4.50 -15.46
N LEU A 76 1.14 -3.20 -15.18
CA LEU A 76 2.39 -2.43 -15.22
C LEU A 76 3.22 -2.57 -13.93
N ALA A 77 2.58 -2.44 -12.78
CA ALA A 77 3.23 -2.22 -11.48
C ALA A 77 2.68 -3.10 -10.34
N GLY A 78 1.37 -3.31 -10.30
CA GLY A 78 0.70 -3.87 -9.13
C GLY A 78 1.11 -5.30 -8.79
N TRP A 79 1.30 -6.17 -9.79
CA TRP A 79 1.55 -7.59 -9.56
C TRP A 79 2.90 -7.87 -8.89
N TRP A 80 3.98 -7.19 -9.30
CA TRP A 80 5.30 -7.41 -8.70
C TRP A 80 5.45 -6.74 -7.33
N LEU A 81 4.78 -5.60 -7.09
CA LEU A 81 4.68 -4.99 -5.76
C LEU A 81 3.90 -5.90 -4.79
N ALA A 82 2.80 -6.49 -5.25
CA ALA A 82 2.03 -7.48 -4.50
C ALA A 82 2.89 -8.71 -4.15
N LEU A 83 3.67 -9.22 -5.11
CA LEU A 83 4.63 -10.30 -4.84
C LEU A 83 5.69 -9.89 -3.83
N GLY A 84 6.22 -8.66 -3.89
CA GLY A 84 7.14 -8.14 -2.88
C GLY A 84 6.53 -8.17 -1.47
N HIS A 85 5.27 -7.77 -1.32
CA HIS A 85 4.56 -7.85 -0.05
C HIS A 85 4.33 -9.29 0.42
N ILE A 86 4.02 -10.22 -0.50
CA ILE A 86 3.83 -11.64 -0.18
C ILE A 86 5.16 -12.23 0.30
N PHE A 87 6.24 -12.05 -0.46
CA PHE A 87 7.56 -12.57 -0.12
C PHE A 87 8.03 -12.05 1.24
N THR A 88 7.93 -10.74 1.45
CA THR A 88 8.35 -10.12 2.72
C THR A 88 7.44 -10.54 3.87
N GLY A 89 6.13 -10.72 3.61
CA GLY A 89 5.18 -11.24 4.59
C GLY A 89 5.53 -12.66 5.03
N VAL A 90 5.83 -13.55 4.09
CA VAL A 90 6.28 -14.93 4.37
C VAL A 90 7.60 -14.92 5.14
N ALA A 91 8.58 -14.13 4.70
CA ALA A 91 9.87 -14.03 5.37
C ALA A 91 9.75 -13.56 6.83
N MET A 92 8.88 -12.59 7.10
CA MET A 92 8.61 -12.13 8.47
C MET A 92 7.91 -13.20 9.32
N CYS A 93 6.99 -13.97 8.74
CA CYS A 93 6.27 -15.04 9.42
C CYS A 93 7.16 -16.22 9.86
N VAL A 94 8.40 -16.32 9.37
CA VAL A 94 9.38 -17.33 9.84
C VAL A 94 9.74 -17.12 11.31
N THR A 95 9.56 -15.91 11.84
CA THR A 95 9.84 -15.59 13.26
C THR A 95 8.55 -15.35 14.03
N ILE A 96 8.46 -15.82 15.27
CA ILE A 96 7.28 -15.60 16.14
C ILE A 96 7.00 -14.10 16.32
N ILE A 97 8.06 -13.29 16.42
CA ILE A 97 7.97 -11.82 16.58
C ILE A 97 7.51 -11.15 15.27
N GLY A 98 7.87 -11.72 14.11
CA GLY A 98 7.56 -11.18 12.79
C GLY A 98 6.16 -11.52 12.29
N ILE A 99 5.47 -12.53 12.83
CA ILE A 99 4.07 -12.86 12.49
C ILE A 99 3.14 -11.62 12.43
N PRO A 100 3.05 -10.75 13.46
CA PRO A 100 2.19 -9.57 13.38
C PRO A 100 2.57 -8.61 12.24
N LEU A 101 3.85 -8.50 11.91
CA LEU A 101 4.36 -7.67 10.81
C LEU A 101 4.11 -8.32 9.44
N GLY A 102 4.25 -9.64 9.34
CA GLY A 102 3.95 -10.40 8.13
C GLY A 102 2.46 -10.28 7.76
N ILE A 103 1.57 -10.38 8.76
CA ILE A 103 0.14 -10.12 8.59
C ILE A 103 -0.11 -8.69 8.09
N ALA A 104 0.62 -7.70 8.61
CA ALA A 104 0.52 -6.33 8.09
C ALA A 104 0.96 -6.23 6.62
N SER A 105 2.05 -6.93 6.23
CA SER A 105 2.48 -6.98 4.83
C SER A 105 1.42 -7.61 3.92
N PHE A 106 0.79 -8.71 4.34
CA PHE A 106 -0.28 -9.33 3.56
C PHE A 106 -1.50 -8.42 3.40
N LYS A 107 -1.82 -7.59 4.41
CA LYS A 107 -2.90 -6.59 4.30
C LYS A 107 -2.61 -5.48 3.30
N LEU A 108 -1.34 -5.26 2.95
CA LEU A 108 -0.94 -4.29 1.92
C LEU A 108 -1.02 -4.89 0.50
N VAL A 109 -1.11 -6.20 0.34
CA VAL A 109 -1.18 -6.86 -0.98
C VAL A 109 -2.36 -6.35 -1.82
N PRO A 110 -3.61 -6.30 -1.32
CA PRO A 110 -4.73 -5.76 -2.10
C PRO A 110 -4.56 -4.27 -2.41
N VAL A 111 -3.91 -3.53 -1.52
CA VAL A 111 -3.60 -2.11 -1.71
C VAL A 111 -2.62 -1.92 -2.86
N SER A 112 -1.62 -2.79 -2.97
CA SER A 112 -0.67 -2.79 -4.08
C SER A 112 -1.32 -3.09 -5.41
N LEU A 113 -2.35 -3.93 -5.44
CA LEU A 113 -3.05 -4.31 -6.66
C LEU A 113 -4.05 -3.23 -7.09
N PHE A 114 -4.73 -2.59 -6.14
CA PHE A 114 -5.82 -1.65 -6.42
C PHE A 114 -5.63 -0.30 -5.70
N PRO A 115 -4.60 0.49 -6.06
CA PRO A 115 -4.30 1.74 -5.35
C PRO A 115 -5.20 2.92 -5.74
N LEU A 116 -5.89 2.85 -6.89
CA LEU A 116 -6.74 3.94 -7.38
C LEU A 116 -8.13 3.86 -6.75
N GLY A 117 -8.73 5.04 -6.52
CA GLY A 117 -10.03 5.16 -5.88
C GLY A 117 -10.01 4.91 -4.37
N LYS A 118 -8.83 4.92 -3.76
CA LYS A 118 -8.64 4.77 -2.31
C LYS A 118 -8.07 6.04 -1.70
N ARG A 119 -8.58 6.41 -0.53
CA ARG A 119 -8.07 7.50 0.31
C ARG A 119 -7.44 6.95 1.58
N ILE A 120 -6.28 7.48 1.95
CA ILE A 120 -5.61 7.15 3.21
C ILE A 120 -6.16 8.09 4.28
N VAL A 121 -6.74 7.53 5.34
CA VAL A 121 -7.29 8.26 6.50
C VAL A 121 -6.66 7.74 7.78
N ASP A 122 -6.72 8.53 8.86
CA ASP A 122 -6.37 8.00 10.18
C ASP A 122 -7.40 6.93 10.61
N THR A 123 -6.94 5.93 11.35
CA THR A 123 -7.81 4.86 11.86
C THR A 123 -8.89 5.41 12.78
N ASP A 124 -8.60 6.46 13.55
CA ASP A 124 -9.55 7.04 14.50
C ASP A 124 -10.66 7.81 13.77
N GLU A 125 -10.31 8.54 12.70
CA GLU A 125 -11.27 9.18 11.80
C GLU A 125 -12.13 8.16 11.05
N ALA A 126 -11.51 7.09 10.51
CA ALA A 126 -12.22 6.02 9.80
C ALA A 126 -13.29 5.34 10.68
N ASN A 127 -12.99 5.15 11.96
CA ASN A 127 -13.91 4.55 12.93
C ASN A 127 -15.04 5.51 13.33
N ALA A 128 -14.85 6.82 13.18
CA ALA A 128 -15.87 7.83 13.47
C ALA A 128 -16.83 8.03 12.29
N THR A 129 -16.38 7.82 11.05
CA THR A 129 -17.17 8.05 9.83
C THR A 129 -17.96 6.83 9.33
N VAL A 130 -17.65 5.62 9.80
CA VAL A 130 -18.38 4.39 9.41
C VAL A 130 -19.37 4.01 10.53
N PRO A 131 -20.70 4.10 10.31
CA PRO A 131 -21.68 3.62 11.27
C PRO A 131 -21.43 2.13 11.53
N ARG A 132 -21.35 1.74 12.80
CA ARG A 132 -21.29 0.33 13.17
C ARG A 132 -22.64 -0.30 12.82
N GLY A 133 -22.72 -0.93 11.66
CA GLY A 133 -23.80 -1.86 11.30
C GLY A 133 -23.73 -3.14 12.11
#